data_AF-A0A838JB31-F1
#
_entry.id   AF-A0A838JB31-F1
#
_cell.length_a   1.000
_cell.length_b   1.000
_cell.length_c   1.000
_cell.angle_alpha   90.00
_cell.angle_beta   90.00
_cell.angle_gamma   90.00
#
_symmetry.space_group_name_H-M   'P 1'
#
loop_
_entity.id
_entity.type
_entity.pdbx_description
1 polymer ?
#
loop_
_entity_poly.entity_id
_entity_poly.type
_entity_poly.pdbx_seq_one_letter_code
_entity_poly.pdbx_strand_id
1 'polypeptide(L)'
;MPQDIDIFPTPGGGRKPPLIPTLVVGGAFFFGLVVMIVLNRTELGLIVSQFGALWSVEKNRQIIIALVFRIVFTAVIFGAVALACCLTVYLVKHYRQDEEETPLPQGVRPQPRQQETRDQKSAGTILVRQSTGEQRELATRQPHRAYQMAHSNLATYEQVVRPATQLPVTPIPSSFPAQTTMMSAGDIREEESRGQVGTVYGDKVLVPEEHIEQSIAMETALATQHSEHEENGQPVYIEISLLKTVRMTLCVPLLHKRYPIKVDDLYSKARHLIAYLAWLQGESVKLDDMRTHIFGAGEADTEQVQNAFSTAKRDIRRRIDQAVEQATIEAGEQGVQILPDDLDIFMKAKNRKYSLPEYCRVIDLAFIEQKGQIIQQAEKLIEQTKSVPQYVKDACDALIKVYQGDFIEDLLAEDPDAIDPWVQNWAREPLTRYRDYYLLALLYAGEYRRKAANYADAAEFFAKGAMAACKFRNKVEPRFDTKVYFSKPGVRREGPHVILGEQMIRRAIACYGQIGSTTSVSRVYGLYEQQMLIVSGRTWTPHPETSRILEDALKQTGAYQFPDTIATPYDQDEVLVNVKSA
;
A
#
# COMPACT_ATOMS: atom_id res chain seq x y z
N MET A 1 -64.10 22.30 -69.05
CA MET A 1 -64.88 22.00 -67.83
C MET A 1 -63.93 21.40 -66.81
N PRO A 2 -64.07 21.82 -65.53
CA PRO A 2 -63.03 21.71 -64.52
C PRO A 2 -63.02 20.32 -63.88
N GLN A 3 -61.88 19.88 -63.38
CA GLN A 3 -61.82 18.82 -62.38
C GLN A 3 -61.26 19.39 -61.10
N ASP A 4 -61.97 19.01 -60.04
CA ASP A 4 -62.00 19.60 -58.72
C ASP A 4 -60.69 19.48 -57.96
N ILE A 5 -60.39 20.55 -57.24
CA ILE A 5 -59.42 20.58 -56.15
C ILE A 5 -60.18 20.07 -54.92
N ASP A 6 -59.98 18.79 -54.61
CA ASP A 6 -60.32 18.21 -53.32
C ASP A 6 -59.03 17.97 -52.54
N ILE A 7 -58.82 18.71 -51.44
CA ILE A 7 -59.21 18.38 -50.05
C ILE A 7 -57.98 17.90 -49.28
N PHE A 8 -57.61 18.72 -48.30
CA PHE A 8 -56.94 18.41 -47.03
C PHE A 8 -56.10 17.13 -46.94
N PRO A 9 -54.77 17.22 -46.67
CA PRO A 9 -54.09 16.11 -46.05
C PRO A 9 -54.64 15.91 -44.63
N THR A 10 -55.27 14.76 -44.44
CA THR A 10 -55.59 14.14 -43.16
C THR A 10 -54.37 14.13 -42.24
N PRO A 11 -54.51 14.37 -40.92
CA PRO A 11 -53.41 14.23 -39.97
C PRO A 11 -53.05 12.75 -39.87
N GLY A 12 -52.03 12.35 -40.64
CA GLY A 12 -51.44 11.01 -40.61
C GLY A 12 -50.94 10.70 -39.21
N GLY A 13 -51.27 9.51 -38.73
CA GLY A 13 -51.08 9.05 -37.36
C GLY A 13 -49.70 9.33 -36.80
N GLY A 14 -49.63 10.34 -35.93
CA GLY A 14 -48.48 10.62 -35.09
C GLY A 14 -48.26 9.45 -34.15
N ARG A 15 -47.25 8.62 -34.45
CA ARG A 15 -46.66 7.70 -33.47
C ARG A 15 -46.14 8.55 -32.33
N LYS A 16 -46.87 8.56 -31.22
CA LYS A 16 -46.43 9.20 -29.98
C LYS A 16 -45.05 8.62 -29.62
N PRO A 17 -44.00 9.44 -29.46
CA PRO A 17 -42.70 8.94 -29.06
C PRO A 17 -42.82 8.26 -27.69
N PRO A 18 -41.99 7.24 -27.41
CA PRO A 18 -42.03 6.54 -26.13
C PRO A 18 -41.65 7.53 -25.03
N LEU A 19 -42.66 8.02 -24.29
CA LEU A 19 -42.53 8.88 -23.11
C LEU A 19 -41.78 8.18 -21.97
N ILE A 20 -41.72 6.85 -22.01
CA ILE A 20 -41.24 5.99 -20.94
C ILE A 20 -39.76 6.25 -20.58
N PRO A 21 -38.78 6.23 -21.51
CA PRO A 21 -37.37 6.43 -21.16
C PRO A 21 -37.07 7.83 -20.57
N THR A 22 -37.69 8.90 -21.08
CA THR A 22 -37.50 10.25 -20.53
C THR A 22 -38.09 10.40 -19.13
N LEU A 23 -39.23 9.73 -18.87
CA LEU A 23 -39.87 9.73 -17.56
C LEU A 23 -39.08 8.90 -16.54
N VAL A 24 -38.43 7.82 -16.98
CA VAL A 24 -37.55 6.98 -16.13
C VAL A 24 -36.29 7.73 -15.74
N VAL A 25 -35.63 8.43 -16.68
CA VAL A 25 -34.42 9.21 -16.38
C VAL A 25 -34.75 10.43 -15.50
N GLY A 26 -35.83 11.15 -15.82
CA GLY A 26 -36.30 12.26 -14.99
C GLY A 26 -36.73 11.80 -13.59
N GLY A 27 -37.40 10.65 -13.49
CA GLY A 27 -37.82 10.04 -12.24
C GLY A 27 -36.64 9.59 -11.37
N ALA A 28 -35.63 8.94 -11.96
CA ALA A 28 -34.42 8.53 -11.24
C ALA A 28 -33.62 9.73 -10.72
N PHE A 29 -33.53 10.81 -11.50
CA PHE A 29 -32.89 12.05 -11.09
C PHE A 29 -33.63 12.72 -9.93
N PHE A 30 -34.96 12.88 -10.03
CA PHE A 30 -35.77 13.44 -8.94
C PHE A 30 -35.75 12.56 -7.69
N PHE A 31 -35.77 11.24 -7.84
CA PHE A 31 -35.67 10.31 -6.72
C PHE A 31 -34.30 10.41 -6.02
N GLY A 32 -33.21 10.47 -6.78
CA GLY A 32 -31.87 10.71 -6.23
C GLY A 32 -31.77 12.05 -5.49
N LEU A 33 -32.36 13.10 -6.05
CA LEU A 33 -32.40 14.44 -5.44
C LEU A 33 -33.23 14.43 -4.14
N VAL A 34 -34.39 13.77 -4.13
CA VAL A 34 -35.23 13.62 -2.93
C VAL A 34 -34.54 12.77 -1.87
N VAL A 35 -33.91 11.65 -2.23
CA VAL A 35 -33.17 10.80 -1.29
C VAL A 35 -31.98 11.54 -0.69
N MET A 36 -31.26 12.33 -1.48
CA MET A 36 -30.13 13.14 -1.00
C MET A 36 -30.61 14.26 -0.07
N ILE A 37 -31.72 14.95 -0.40
CA ILE A 37 -32.34 15.95 0.49
C ILE A 37 -32.86 15.33 1.79
N VAL A 38 -33.45 14.14 1.73
CA VAL A 38 -34.02 13.45 2.90
C VAL A 38 -32.93 12.87 3.80
N LEU A 39 -31.88 12.24 3.24
CA LEU A 39 -30.75 11.70 4.00
C LEU A 39 -29.91 12.80 4.65
N ASN A 40 -29.78 13.97 4.01
CA ASN A 40 -29.13 15.13 4.64
C ASN A 40 -30.04 15.91 5.61
N ARG A 41 -31.36 15.68 5.61
CA ARG A 41 -32.29 16.52 6.39
C ARG A 41 -32.17 16.30 7.89
N THR A 42 -31.85 15.09 8.33
CA THR A 42 -31.68 14.76 9.75
C THR A 42 -30.40 15.37 10.31
N GLU A 43 -29.29 15.31 9.58
CA GLU A 43 -28.03 15.94 9.97
C GLU A 43 -28.10 17.46 9.85
N LEU A 44 -28.65 17.99 8.75
CA LEU A 44 -28.88 19.42 8.58
C LEU A 44 -29.85 19.98 9.61
N GLY A 45 -30.90 19.23 9.97
CA GLY A 45 -31.87 19.62 11.00
C GLY A 45 -31.23 19.72 12.38
N LEU A 46 -30.37 18.76 12.74
CA LEU A 46 -29.58 18.78 13.97
C LEU A 46 -28.62 19.98 13.98
N ILE A 47 -27.89 20.21 12.89
CA ILE A 47 -26.93 21.31 12.75
C ILE A 47 -27.65 22.68 12.83
N VAL A 48 -28.74 22.85 12.08
CA VAL A 48 -29.53 24.10 12.06
C VAL A 48 -30.22 24.34 13.41
N SER A 49 -30.65 23.31 14.13
CA SER A 49 -31.23 23.46 15.48
C SER A 49 -30.22 24.03 16.49
N GLN A 50 -28.92 23.82 16.27
CA GLN A 50 -27.85 24.33 17.11
C GLN A 50 -27.32 25.70 16.66
N PHE A 51 -27.75 26.22 15.50
CA PHE A 51 -27.26 27.51 14.99
C PHE A 51 -27.57 28.66 15.93
N GLY A 52 -28.73 28.67 16.60
CA GLY A 52 -29.06 29.73 17.56
C GLY A 52 -28.04 29.83 18.70
N ALA A 53 -27.60 28.68 19.23
CA ALA A 53 -26.59 28.64 20.29
C ALA A 53 -25.19 29.00 19.74
N LEU A 54 -24.83 28.47 18.58
CA LEU A 54 -23.50 28.65 17.98
C LEU A 54 -23.28 30.03 17.35
N TRP A 55 -24.35 30.75 16.96
CA TRP A 55 -24.27 32.09 16.35
C TRP A 55 -23.82 33.18 17.33
N SER A 56 -24.00 32.96 18.63
CA SER A 56 -23.56 33.88 19.68
C SER A 56 -22.04 34.04 19.74
N VAL A 57 -21.28 33.05 19.25
CA VAL A 57 -19.82 33.03 19.25
C VAL A 57 -19.27 33.60 17.93
N GLU A 58 -18.58 34.74 17.99
CA GLU A 58 -18.07 35.50 16.83
C GLU A 58 -17.26 34.64 15.85
N LYS A 59 -16.37 33.76 16.36
CA LYS A 59 -15.55 32.85 15.54
C LYS A 59 -16.38 31.82 14.75
N ASN A 60 -17.53 31.41 15.28
CA ASN A 60 -18.37 30.40 14.63
C ASN A 60 -19.25 31.00 13.53
N ARG A 61 -19.49 32.33 13.54
CA ARG A 61 -20.30 33.01 12.52
C ARG A 61 -19.72 32.87 11.12
N GLN A 62 -18.41 33.02 10.98
CA GLN A 62 -17.74 32.89 9.67
C GLN A 62 -17.85 31.47 9.12
N ILE A 63 -17.71 30.46 9.98
CA ILE A 63 -17.84 29.04 9.59
C ILE A 63 -19.27 28.72 9.18
N ILE A 64 -20.26 29.20 9.95
CA ILE A 64 -21.69 29.01 9.64
C ILE A 64 -22.04 29.70 8.31
N ILE A 65 -21.58 30.94 8.09
CA ILE A 65 -21.81 31.66 6.82
C ILE A 65 -21.18 30.90 5.64
N ALA A 66 -19.94 30.42 5.79
CA ALA A 66 -19.26 29.65 4.75
C ALA A 66 -19.99 28.33 4.43
N LEU A 67 -20.52 27.65 5.45
CA LEU A 67 -21.29 26.42 5.29
C LEU A 67 -22.63 26.67 4.58
N VAL A 68 -23.37 27.71 5.00
CA VAL A 68 -24.62 28.13 4.34
C VAL A 68 -24.36 28.51 2.89
N PHE A 69 -23.29 29.27 2.63
CA PHE A 69 -22.90 29.65 1.27
C PHE A 69 -22.58 28.42 0.41
N ARG A 70 -21.82 27.44 0.93
CA ARG A 70 -21.56 26.18 0.22
C ARG A 70 -22.85 25.44 -0.13
N ILE A 71 -23.79 25.31 0.81
CA ILE A 71 -25.06 24.62 0.58
C ILE A 71 -25.88 25.33 -0.51
N VAL A 72 -26.01 26.65 -0.43
CA VAL A 72 -26.73 27.44 -1.45
C VAL A 72 -26.03 27.34 -2.80
N PHE A 73 -24.71 27.45 -2.83
CA PHE A 73 -23.92 27.38 -4.06
C PHE A 73 -24.03 26.01 -4.74
N THR A 74 -23.98 24.91 -3.97
CA THR A 74 -24.22 23.57 -4.48
C THR A 74 -25.62 23.45 -5.09
N ALA A 75 -26.65 23.96 -4.42
CA ALA A 75 -28.01 23.96 -4.96
C ALA A 75 -28.14 24.74 -6.28
N VAL A 76 -27.47 25.90 -6.39
CA VAL A 76 -27.44 26.70 -7.62
C VAL A 76 -26.74 25.95 -8.76
N ILE A 77 -25.60 25.30 -8.49
CA ILE A 77 -24.88 24.50 -9.50
C ILE A 77 -25.77 23.36 -10.01
N PHE A 78 -26.41 22.62 -9.11
CA PHE A 78 -27.31 21.53 -9.52
C PHE A 78 -28.50 22.06 -10.34
N GLY A 79 -29.06 23.22 -9.98
CA GLY A 79 -30.08 23.89 -10.78
C GLY A 79 -29.60 24.26 -12.18
N ALA A 80 -28.37 24.77 -12.30
CA ALA A 80 -27.76 25.10 -13.59
C ALA A 80 -27.50 23.85 -14.46
N VAL A 81 -27.02 22.76 -13.86
CA VAL A 81 -26.82 21.48 -14.56
C VAL A 81 -28.16 20.91 -15.06
N ALA A 82 -29.19 20.94 -14.22
CA ALA A 82 -30.52 20.49 -14.62
C ALA A 82 -31.08 21.34 -15.79
N LEU A 83 -30.93 22.66 -15.72
CA LEU A 83 -31.33 23.57 -16.79
C LEU A 83 -30.55 23.33 -18.07
N ALA A 84 -29.23 23.10 -17.97
CA ALA A 84 -28.40 22.73 -19.11
C ALA A 84 -28.89 21.44 -19.75
N CYS A 85 -29.13 20.37 -18.98
CA CYS A 85 -29.68 19.11 -19.49
C CYS A 85 -31.05 19.29 -20.18
N CYS A 86 -31.94 20.10 -19.60
CA CYS A 86 -33.23 20.43 -20.23
C CYS A 86 -33.05 21.16 -21.56
N LEU A 87 -32.12 22.11 -21.63
CA LEU A 87 -31.79 22.83 -22.87
C LEU A 87 -31.17 21.90 -23.91
N THR A 88 -30.29 20.97 -23.53
CA THR A 88 -29.72 20.00 -24.48
C THR A 88 -30.79 19.12 -25.08
N VAL A 89 -31.74 18.63 -24.27
CA VAL A 89 -32.87 17.83 -24.76
C VAL A 89 -33.76 18.66 -25.69
N TYR A 90 -34.02 19.92 -25.36
CA TYR A 90 -34.80 20.83 -26.22
C TYR A 90 -34.11 21.06 -27.57
N LEU A 91 -32.80 21.34 -27.57
CA LEU A 91 -32.01 21.58 -28.78
C LEU A 91 -31.93 20.33 -29.68
N VAL A 92 -31.69 19.16 -29.11
CA VAL A 92 -31.65 17.89 -29.85
C VAL A 92 -33.01 17.58 -30.49
N LYS A 93 -34.11 17.89 -29.79
CA LYS A 93 -35.45 17.71 -30.33
C LYS A 93 -35.73 18.65 -31.51
N HIS A 94 -35.27 19.89 -31.43
CA HIS A 94 -35.46 20.87 -32.50
C HIS A 94 -34.60 20.54 -33.73
N TYR A 95 -33.34 20.14 -33.54
CA TYR A 95 -32.45 19.74 -34.63
C TYR A 95 -32.97 18.53 -35.41
N ARG A 96 -33.63 17.58 -34.74
CA ARG A 96 -34.21 16.41 -35.40
C ARG A 96 -35.44 16.71 -36.25
N GLN A 97 -36.17 17.79 -35.98
CA GLN A 97 -37.29 18.17 -36.83
C GLN A 97 -36.81 18.77 -38.15
N ASP A 98 -35.66 19.43 -38.17
CA ASP A 98 -35.12 20.05 -39.38
C ASP A 98 -34.46 19.03 -40.34
N GLU A 99 -33.97 17.88 -39.84
CA GLU A 99 -33.42 16.82 -40.70
C GLU A 99 -34.50 15.99 -41.43
N GLU A 100 -35.74 15.94 -40.92
CA GLU A 100 -36.82 15.13 -41.50
C GLU A 100 -37.49 15.78 -42.74
N GLU A 101 -37.18 17.03 -43.08
CA GLU A 101 -37.72 17.73 -44.25
C GLU A 101 -36.84 17.68 -45.53
N THR A 102 -35.79 16.85 -45.57
CA THR A 102 -34.97 16.72 -46.80
C THR A 102 -35.45 15.54 -47.68
N PRO A 103 -36.18 15.76 -48.79
CA PRO A 103 -36.58 14.68 -49.68
C PRO A 103 -35.36 14.15 -50.46
N LEU A 104 -34.88 12.96 -50.10
CA LEU A 104 -33.83 12.26 -50.85
C LEU A 104 -34.39 11.52 -52.08
N PRO A 105 -33.66 11.48 -53.21
CA PRO A 105 -34.11 10.85 -54.46
C PRO A 105 -34.17 9.33 -54.36
N GLN A 106 -35.24 8.75 -54.88
CA GLN A 106 -35.44 7.31 -55.06
C GLN A 106 -34.41 6.73 -56.05
N GLY A 107 -33.75 5.62 -55.67
CA GLY A 107 -33.00 4.85 -56.64
C GLY A 107 -32.21 3.66 -56.09
N VAL A 108 -32.63 2.47 -56.52
CA VAL A 108 -31.87 1.22 -56.66
C VAL A 108 -32.05 0.18 -55.54
N ARG A 109 -32.55 -0.97 -56.01
CA ARG A 109 -33.08 -2.17 -55.36
C ARG A 109 -31.98 -3.25 -55.31
N PRO A 110 -31.81 -4.03 -54.21
CA PRO A 110 -30.89 -5.17 -54.22
C PRO A 110 -31.59 -6.50 -54.57
N GLN A 111 -30.86 -7.34 -55.31
CA GLN A 111 -31.20 -8.69 -55.76
C GLN A 111 -30.45 -9.73 -54.88
N PRO A 112 -31.01 -10.93 -54.61
CA PRO A 112 -30.36 -11.95 -53.78
C PRO A 112 -29.48 -12.90 -54.60
N ARG A 113 -28.37 -13.41 -54.02
CA ARG A 113 -27.47 -14.40 -54.64
C ARG A 113 -27.32 -15.65 -53.76
N GLN A 114 -27.22 -16.78 -54.46
CA GLN A 114 -27.46 -18.16 -54.05
C GLN A 114 -26.34 -18.84 -53.25
N GLN A 115 -26.76 -19.91 -52.56
CA GLN A 115 -25.98 -21.00 -51.97
C GLN A 115 -25.22 -21.82 -53.03
N GLU A 116 -24.02 -22.28 -52.66
CA GLU A 116 -23.43 -23.51 -53.21
C GLU A 116 -22.62 -24.24 -52.12
N THR A 117 -22.93 -25.52 -51.97
CA THR A 117 -22.32 -26.54 -51.10
C THR A 117 -21.16 -27.24 -51.82
N ARG A 118 -20.06 -27.56 -51.12
CA ARG A 118 -19.23 -28.72 -51.47
C ARG A 118 -18.34 -29.24 -50.33
N ASP A 119 -18.52 -30.53 -50.04
CA ASP A 119 -17.68 -31.38 -49.20
C ASP A 119 -16.30 -31.66 -49.83
N GLN A 120 -15.26 -31.80 -48.99
CA GLN A 120 -14.15 -32.72 -49.27
C GLN A 120 -13.39 -33.12 -47.99
N LYS A 121 -13.51 -34.41 -47.65
CA LYS A 121 -12.67 -35.17 -46.71
C LYS A 121 -11.29 -35.43 -47.31
N SER A 122 -10.24 -35.39 -46.51
CA SER A 122 -8.97 -36.08 -46.79
C SER A 122 -8.35 -36.60 -45.51
N ALA A 123 -7.97 -37.88 -45.56
CA ALA A 123 -7.27 -38.63 -44.53
C ALA A 123 -5.76 -38.37 -44.61
N GLY A 124 -5.09 -38.38 -43.46
CA GLY A 124 -3.64 -38.28 -43.36
C GLY A 124 -3.13 -39.07 -42.15
N THR A 125 -2.79 -40.33 -42.40
CA THR A 125 -2.07 -41.23 -41.50
C THR A 125 -0.57 -40.95 -41.61
N ILE A 126 0.13 -40.61 -40.52
CA ILE A 126 1.60 -40.69 -40.46
C ILE A 126 2.05 -41.34 -39.14
N LEU A 127 3.02 -42.23 -39.32
CA LEU A 127 3.57 -43.23 -38.40
C LEU A 127 4.29 -42.68 -37.16
N VAL A 128 4.08 -43.44 -36.09
CA VAL A 128 4.87 -43.54 -34.86
C VAL A 128 6.28 -44.06 -35.17
N ARG A 129 7.30 -43.37 -34.65
CA ARG A 129 8.70 -43.87 -34.60
C ARG A 129 9.19 -43.82 -33.15
N GLN A 130 9.42 -45.00 -32.58
CA GLN A 130 10.13 -45.21 -31.33
C GLN A 130 11.64 -44.96 -31.52
N SER A 131 12.28 -44.35 -30.52
CA SER A 131 13.72 -44.46 -30.30
C SER A 131 14.00 -44.61 -28.80
N THR A 132 14.51 -45.77 -28.45
CA THR A 132 15.15 -46.16 -27.19
C THR A 132 16.63 -45.75 -27.20
N GLY A 133 17.21 -45.48 -26.02
CA GLY A 133 18.64 -45.28 -25.78
C GLY A 133 18.87 -44.18 -24.72
N GLU A 134 18.96 -44.54 -23.43
CA GLU A 134 20.19 -44.87 -22.68
C GLU A 134 20.93 -43.66 -22.09
N GLN A 135 20.93 -43.64 -20.74
CA GLN A 135 21.96 -43.18 -19.81
C GLN A 135 22.73 -41.87 -20.07
N ARG A 136 22.49 -40.89 -19.18
CA ARG A 136 23.59 -40.29 -18.41
C ARG A 136 23.12 -39.71 -17.09
N GLU A 137 23.44 -40.40 -16.00
CA GLU A 137 23.60 -39.80 -14.69
C GLU A 137 24.67 -38.71 -14.75
N LEU A 138 24.33 -37.50 -14.31
CA LEU A 138 25.33 -36.52 -13.91
C LEU A 138 24.80 -35.76 -12.70
N ALA A 139 25.23 -36.25 -11.55
CA ALA A 139 25.16 -35.58 -10.26
C ALA A 139 25.74 -34.17 -10.38
N THR A 140 24.89 -33.16 -10.27
CA THR A 140 25.34 -31.78 -10.04
C THR A 140 25.13 -31.47 -8.57
N ARG A 141 26.22 -31.58 -7.82
CA ARG A 141 26.36 -31.07 -6.44
C ARG A 141 25.95 -29.60 -6.41
N GLN A 142 24.84 -29.29 -5.74
CA GLN A 142 24.57 -27.96 -5.22
C GLN A 142 25.62 -27.64 -4.13
N PRO A 143 26.27 -26.46 -4.13
CA PRO A 143 26.94 -25.97 -2.95
C PRO A 143 25.87 -25.35 -2.03
N HIS A 144 25.35 -26.16 -1.12
CA HIS A 144 24.83 -25.64 0.14
C HIS A 144 26.00 -25.36 1.08
N ARG A 145 26.20 -24.08 1.39
CA ARG A 145 26.72 -23.55 2.65
C ARG A 145 26.35 -22.06 2.68
N ALA A 146 26.04 -21.39 3.78
CA ALA A 146 25.64 -21.74 5.14
C ALA A 146 25.70 -20.38 5.87
N TYR A 147 24.60 -19.63 5.91
CA TYR A 147 24.44 -18.62 6.96
C TYR A 147 23.74 -19.32 8.13
N GLN A 148 24.56 -19.96 8.98
CA GLN A 148 24.14 -20.34 10.32
C GLN A 148 24.24 -19.07 11.18
N MET A 149 23.12 -18.38 11.37
CA MET A 149 22.89 -17.67 12.62
C MET A 149 21.87 -18.46 13.42
N ALA A 150 22.17 -18.58 14.71
CA ALA A 150 21.57 -19.52 15.63
C ALA A 150 20.07 -19.29 15.84
N HIS A 151 19.26 -20.23 15.34
CA HIS A 151 17.98 -20.57 15.95
C HIS A 151 18.09 -21.99 16.51
N SER A 152 18.60 -22.08 17.73
CA SER A 152 18.52 -23.29 18.53
C SER A 152 17.27 -23.23 19.41
N ASN A 153 16.45 -24.28 19.27
CA ASN A 153 15.42 -24.79 20.19
C ASN A 153 13.95 -24.46 19.85
N LEU A 154 13.36 -25.23 18.91
CA LEU A 154 12.30 -26.18 19.27
C LEU A 154 12.21 -27.32 18.21
N ALA A 155 12.36 -28.54 18.70
CA ALA A 155 12.40 -29.81 17.97
C ALA A 155 11.07 -30.17 17.27
N THR A 156 11.14 -30.60 16.00
CA THR A 156 10.98 -31.99 15.52
C THR A 156 9.56 -32.58 15.67
N TYR A 157 8.87 -32.87 14.57
CA TYR A 157 8.57 -34.25 14.11
C TYR A 157 7.64 -34.31 12.88
N GLU A 158 8.04 -35.23 11.99
CA GLU A 158 7.25 -36.07 11.08
C GLU A 158 6.56 -35.53 9.81
N GLN A 159 7.26 -35.83 8.73
CA GLN A 159 6.86 -35.88 7.34
C GLN A 159 5.92 -37.08 7.11
N VAL A 160 4.62 -36.82 6.95
CA VAL A 160 3.66 -37.82 6.45
C VAL A 160 3.24 -37.43 5.03
N VAL A 161 3.71 -38.22 4.08
CA VAL A 161 3.25 -38.27 2.68
C VAL A 161 1.77 -38.68 2.67
N ARG A 162 0.91 -37.99 1.92
CA ARG A 162 -0.34 -38.52 1.31
C ARG A 162 -0.99 -37.53 0.32
N PRO A 163 -1.91 -37.99 -0.56
CA PRO A 163 -1.88 -37.73 -1.99
C PRO A 163 -2.85 -36.64 -2.44
N ALA A 164 -2.69 -36.26 -3.71
CA ALA A 164 -3.55 -35.30 -4.41
C ALA A 164 -5.00 -35.79 -4.51
N THR A 165 -5.92 -35.00 -3.96
CA THR A 165 -7.35 -35.10 -4.23
C THR A 165 -7.81 -33.78 -4.83
N GLN A 166 -8.08 -33.80 -6.14
CA GLN A 166 -8.71 -32.68 -6.85
C GLN A 166 -10.18 -32.61 -6.46
N LEU A 167 -10.67 -31.40 -6.15
CA LEU A 167 -12.09 -31.09 -5.98
C LEU A 167 -12.44 -29.76 -6.67
N PRO A 168 -13.72 -29.55 -7.04
CA PRO A 168 -14.11 -28.86 -8.26
C PRO A 168 -14.19 -27.34 -8.13
N VAL A 169 -13.90 -26.68 -9.25
CA VAL A 169 -13.99 -25.23 -9.45
C VAL A 169 -15.46 -24.81 -9.58
N THR A 170 -15.87 -23.80 -8.82
CA THR A 170 -17.11 -23.04 -9.05
C THR A 170 -16.75 -21.59 -9.43
N PRO A 171 -17.43 -20.98 -10.42
CA PRO A 171 -17.07 -19.66 -10.94
C PRO A 171 -17.64 -18.52 -10.07
N ILE A 172 -16.85 -17.47 -9.87
CA ILE A 172 -17.26 -16.22 -9.22
C ILE A 172 -17.68 -15.21 -10.32
N PRO A 173 -18.81 -14.50 -10.18
CA PRO A 173 -19.25 -13.51 -11.16
C PRO A 173 -18.47 -12.18 -11.07
N SER A 174 -18.12 -11.67 -12.24
CA SER A 174 -17.46 -10.39 -12.52
C SER A 174 -18.43 -9.22 -12.37
N SER A 175 -18.00 -8.13 -11.70
CA SER A 175 -17.98 -6.75 -12.25
C SER A 175 -17.93 -5.69 -11.15
N PHE A 176 -16.86 -4.90 -11.17
CA PHE A 176 -16.87 -3.49 -10.77
C PHE A 176 -16.66 -2.69 -12.06
N PRO A 177 -17.29 -1.52 -12.24
CA PRO A 177 -16.74 -0.48 -13.10
C PRO A 177 -15.94 0.51 -12.25
N ALA A 178 -14.66 0.61 -12.59
CA ALA A 178 -13.80 1.74 -12.28
C ALA A 178 -14.03 2.88 -13.29
N GLN A 179 -13.78 4.13 -12.88
CA GLN A 179 -13.00 5.16 -13.62
C GLN A 179 -12.96 6.46 -12.77
N THR A 180 -11.81 7.05 -12.41
CA THR A 180 -10.75 7.77 -13.19
C THR A 180 -11.11 9.26 -13.39
N THR A 181 -10.61 10.20 -12.54
CA THR A 181 -9.53 11.23 -12.77
C THR A 181 -9.99 12.45 -13.62
N MET A 182 -9.63 13.75 -13.49
CA MET A 182 -8.40 14.48 -13.12
C MET A 182 -8.65 16.01 -12.88
N MET A 183 -7.57 16.72 -12.46
CA MET A 183 -7.19 18.15 -12.68
C MET A 183 -7.78 19.21 -11.73
N SER A 184 -7.10 20.29 -11.29
CA SER A 184 -5.73 20.81 -11.44
C SER A 184 -5.52 21.99 -10.45
N ALA A 185 -4.25 22.40 -10.30
CA ALA A 185 -3.57 23.36 -9.43
C ALA A 185 -4.16 24.77 -9.18
N GLY A 186 -3.72 25.37 -8.06
CA GLY A 186 -3.69 26.81 -7.79
C GLY A 186 -2.97 27.15 -6.47
N ASP A 187 -1.84 27.87 -6.59
CA ASP A 187 -0.99 28.46 -5.54
C ASP A 187 -1.73 29.35 -4.50
N ILE A 188 -1.11 29.52 -3.31
CA ILE A 188 -0.82 30.81 -2.60
C ILE A 188 -0.39 30.53 -1.13
N ARG A 189 0.91 30.73 -0.87
CA ARG A 189 1.58 31.59 0.15
C ARG A 189 1.47 31.32 1.68
N GLU A 190 2.64 31.42 2.30
CA GLU A 190 3.02 31.33 3.73
C GLU A 190 2.28 32.31 4.66
N GLU A 191 1.93 31.85 5.88
CA GLU A 191 2.11 32.62 7.12
C GLU A 191 1.99 31.77 8.41
N GLU A 192 3.02 31.90 9.24
CA GLU A 192 3.21 31.70 10.69
C GLU A 192 2.32 30.78 11.56
N SER A 193 3.04 29.84 12.18
CA SER A 193 2.81 29.14 13.45
C SER A 193 2.14 29.97 14.56
N ARG A 194 1.02 29.46 15.08
CA ARG A 194 0.66 29.56 16.50
C ARG A 194 -0.21 28.38 16.92
N GLY A 195 0.29 27.62 17.89
CA GLY A 195 -0.28 26.35 18.36
C GLY A 195 -1.74 26.41 18.77
N GLN A 196 -2.49 25.35 18.44
CA GLN A 196 -3.87 25.19 18.88
C GLN A 196 -4.12 23.74 19.32
N VAL A 197 -4.41 23.62 20.61
CA VAL A 197 -4.84 22.41 21.31
C VAL A 197 -6.16 21.93 20.69
N GLY A 198 -6.19 20.69 20.22
CA GLY A 198 -7.32 20.08 19.56
C GLY A 198 -8.47 19.74 20.52
N THR A 199 -9.68 20.16 20.16
CA THR A 199 -10.92 19.57 20.66
C THR A 199 -11.54 18.71 19.55
N VAL A 200 -11.74 17.44 19.89
CA VAL A 200 -12.27 16.36 19.06
C VAL A 200 -13.78 16.53 18.84
N TYR A 201 -14.25 16.43 17.59
CA TYR A 201 -15.40 15.62 17.15
C TYR A 201 -15.61 15.81 15.64
N GLY A 202 -15.68 14.71 14.89
CA GLY A 202 -16.20 14.73 13.51
C GLY A 202 -15.35 13.99 12.49
N ASP A 203 -15.91 12.90 12.00
CA ASP A 203 -15.38 11.94 11.03
C ASP A 203 -15.05 12.60 9.68
N LYS A 204 -13.77 12.91 9.48
CA LYS A 204 -13.15 12.99 8.16
C LYS A 204 -11.81 12.29 8.27
N VAL A 205 -11.63 11.24 7.46
CA VAL A 205 -10.30 10.68 7.17
C VAL A 205 -9.52 11.76 6.41
N LEU A 206 -8.91 12.66 7.16
CA LEU A 206 -7.77 13.44 6.69
C LEU A 206 -6.63 12.45 6.50
N VAL A 207 -6.20 12.26 5.26
CA VAL A 207 -4.89 11.66 4.97
C VAL A 207 -3.86 12.56 5.67
N PRO A 208 -3.09 12.07 6.66
CA PRO A 208 -2.31 12.95 7.54
C PRO A 208 -1.15 13.64 6.80
N GLU A 209 -0.88 14.90 7.13
CA GLU A 209 0.36 15.67 6.81
C GLU A 209 1.65 14.98 7.32
N GLU A 210 1.53 13.92 8.13
CA GLU A 210 2.65 13.12 8.65
C GLU A 210 3.60 12.59 7.57
N HIS A 211 3.14 12.40 6.33
CA HIS A 211 3.98 11.86 5.26
C HIS A 211 5.07 12.82 4.78
N ILE A 212 4.81 14.13 4.78
CA ILE A 212 5.81 15.12 4.36
C ILE A 212 6.84 15.30 5.49
N GLU A 213 6.37 15.43 6.72
CA GLU A 213 7.25 15.57 7.89
C GLU A 213 8.16 14.36 8.10
N GLN A 214 7.65 13.13 7.93
CA GLN A 214 8.46 11.90 8.01
C GLN A 214 9.53 11.84 6.92
N SER A 215 9.23 12.31 5.71
CA SER A 215 10.21 12.31 4.62
C SER A 215 11.38 13.27 4.88
N ILE A 216 11.09 14.47 5.38
CA ILE A 216 12.11 15.48 5.77
C ILE A 216 12.89 15.01 7.00
N ALA A 217 12.19 14.45 7.98
CA ALA A 217 12.77 13.88 9.19
C ALA A 217 13.74 12.73 8.90
N MET A 218 13.40 11.88 7.92
CA MET A 218 14.26 10.81 7.42
C MET A 218 15.50 11.38 6.72
N GLU A 219 15.34 12.31 5.77
CA GLU A 219 16.48 12.92 5.07
C GLU A 219 17.45 13.59 6.05
N THR A 220 16.93 14.25 7.08
CA THR A 220 17.75 14.88 8.13
C THR A 220 18.48 13.83 8.98
N ALA A 221 17.78 12.76 9.40
CA ALA A 221 18.37 11.69 10.21
C ALA A 221 19.45 10.90 9.45
N LEU A 222 19.22 10.65 8.16
CA LEU A 222 20.16 9.97 7.28
C LEU A 222 21.36 10.88 6.94
N ALA A 223 21.13 12.17 6.67
CA ALA A 223 22.20 13.14 6.44
C ALA A 223 23.13 13.29 7.66
N THR A 224 22.58 13.26 8.88
CA THR A 224 23.39 13.38 10.11
C THR A 224 24.35 12.20 10.29
N GLN A 225 23.93 10.98 9.93
CA GLN A 225 24.83 9.81 9.95
C GLN A 225 25.84 9.79 8.81
N HIS A 226 25.55 10.45 7.68
CA HIS A 226 26.49 10.53 6.57
C HIS A 226 27.75 11.32 6.94
N SER A 227 27.62 12.39 7.73
CA SER A 227 28.78 13.17 8.20
C SER A 227 29.74 12.38 9.10
N GLU A 228 29.28 11.34 9.80
CA GLU A 228 30.14 10.53 10.67
C GLU A 228 30.87 9.39 9.93
N HIS A 229 30.41 9.00 8.74
CA HIS A 229 30.98 7.89 7.97
C HIS A 229 31.87 8.32 6.80
N GLU A 230 31.97 9.62 6.51
CA GLU A 230 32.78 10.16 5.40
C GLU A 230 34.29 10.28 5.70
N GLU A 231 34.75 10.05 6.94
CA GLU A 231 36.16 10.27 7.31
C GLU A 231 37.18 9.31 6.65
N ASN A 232 36.76 8.23 5.96
CA ASN A 232 37.70 7.30 5.28
C ASN A 232 37.17 6.66 3.97
N GLY A 233 36.06 7.14 3.41
CA GLY A 233 35.36 6.47 2.29
C GLY A 233 35.47 7.17 0.93
N GLN A 234 35.30 6.40 -0.16
CA GLN A 234 35.03 6.98 -1.49
C GLN A 234 33.77 7.86 -1.44
N PRO A 235 33.69 8.94 -2.23
CA PRO A 235 32.53 9.82 -2.26
C PRO A 235 31.28 9.06 -2.75
N VAL A 236 30.17 9.28 -2.07
CA VAL A 236 28.85 8.75 -2.46
C VAL A 236 28.20 9.75 -3.41
N TYR A 237 27.89 9.30 -4.62
CA TYR A 237 27.23 10.10 -5.66
C TYR A 237 25.78 9.72 -5.87
N ILE A 238 25.38 8.48 -5.58
CA ILE A 238 23.98 8.06 -5.73
C ILE A 238 23.49 7.43 -4.43
N GLU A 239 22.46 8.03 -3.84
CA GLU A 239 21.72 7.47 -2.72
C GLU A 239 20.44 6.76 -3.24
N ILE A 240 20.16 5.58 -2.71
CA ILE A 240 18.96 4.78 -3.05
C ILE A 240 18.18 4.50 -1.76
N SER A 241 16.86 4.70 -1.81
CA SER A 241 15.92 4.34 -0.74
C SER A 241 14.89 3.35 -1.28
N LEU A 242 14.58 2.32 -0.48
CA LEU A 242 13.75 1.17 -0.84
C LEU A 242 12.60 0.92 0.13
N LEU A 243 12.51 1.64 1.26
CA LEU A 243 11.37 1.56 2.17
C LEU A 243 10.18 2.34 1.60
N LYS A 244 9.03 1.67 1.50
CA LYS A 244 7.78 2.14 0.90
C LYS A 244 7.85 2.37 -0.61
N THR A 245 8.67 3.31 -1.07
CA THR A 245 8.80 3.71 -2.48
C THR A 245 10.25 3.63 -2.91
N VAL A 246 10.53 3.16 -4.14
CA VAL A 246 11.89 3.21 -4.71
C VAL A 246 12.24 4.67 -5.03
N ARG A 247 13.26 5.23 -4.37
CA ARG A 247 13.75 6.59 -4.64
C ARG A 247 15.25 6.56 -4.94
N MET A 248 15.67 7.45 -5.82
CA MET A 248 17.08 7.65 -6.15
C MET A 248 17.40 9.14 -6.12
N THR A 249 18.54 9.48 -5.52
CA THR A 249 19.00 10.86 -5.39
C THR A 249 20.46 10.94 -5.81
N LEU A 250 20.78 11.87 -6.70
CA LEU A 250 22.14 12.24 -7.06
C LEU A 250 22.68 13.20 -6.00
N CYS A 251 23.75 12.80 -5.34
CA CYS A 251 24.46 13.58 -4.34
C CYS A 251 25.67 14.23 -4.98
N VAL A 252 25.85 15.52 -4.68
CA VAL A 252 26.98 16.31 -5.15
C VAL A 252 27.77 16.77 -3.92
N PRO A 253 28.75 15.98 -3.45
CA PRO A 253 29.41 16.22 -2.16
C PRO A 253 30.03 17.61 -2.05
N LEU A 254 30.69 18.07 -3.11
CA LEU A 254 31.36 19.38 -3.15
C LEU A 254 30.42 20.58 -2.99
N LEU A 255 29.16 20.43 -3.43
CA LEU A 255 28.16 21.48 -3.34
C LEU A 255 27.19 21.28 -2.18
N HIS A 256 27.29 20.16 -1.45
CA HIS A 256 26.29 19.68 -0.50
C HIS A 256 24.85 19.74 -1.05
N LYS A 257 24.70 19.56 -2.37
CA LYS A 257 23.41 19.57 -3.08
C LYS A 257 22.97 18.15 -3.40
N ARG A 258 21.64 17.97 -3.44
CA ARG A 258 20.97 16.71 -3.73
C ARG A 258 19.97 16.95 -4.86
N TYR A 259 20.00 16.11 -5.89
CA TYR A 259 19.12 16.20 -7.05
C TYR A 259 18.30 14.92 -7.17
N PRO A 260 16.96 14.98 -7.12
CA PRO A 260 16.13 13.79 -7.23
C PRO A 260 16.22 13.19 -8.64
N ILE A 261 16.54 11.90 -8.73
CA ILE A 261 16.51 11.16 -9.99
C ILE A 261 15.07 10.65 -10.19
N LYS A 262 14.40 11.12 -11.25
CA LYS A 262 13.00 10.76 -11.54
C LYS A 262 12.91 9.28 -11.92
N VAL A 263 12.53 8.44 -10.96
CA VAL A 263 12.37 6.98 -11.12
C VAL A 263 10.91 6.56 -11.19
N ASP A 264 9.97 7.37 -10.74
CA ASP A 264 8.54 7.02 -10.66
C ASP A 264 7.89 6.78 -12.03
N ASP A 265 8.41 7.42 -13.06
CA ASP A 265 7.94 7.27 -14.45
C ASP A 265 8.70 6.20 -15.23
N LEU A 266 9.58 5.44 -14.56
CA LEU A 266 10.13 4.21 -15.10
C LEU A 266 9.09 3.09 -15.02
N TYR A 267 9.05 2.27 -16.07
CA TYR A 267 8.20 1.08 -16.07
C TYR A 267 8.58 0.11 -14.93
N SER A 268 7.62 -0.69 -14.45
CA SER A 268 7.75 -1.46 -13.20
C SER A 268 9.02 -2.31 -13.11
N LYS A 269 9.38 -3.07 -14.17
CA LYS A 269 10.58 -3.92 -14.13
C LYS A 269 11.91 -3.15 -14.04
N ALA A 270 11.98 -1.92 -14.55
CA ALA A 270 13.17 -1.09 -14.35
C ALA A 270 13.31 -0.68 -12.87
N ARG A 271 12.20 -0.33 -12.21
CA ARG A 271 12.18 -0.08 -10.75
C ARG A 271 12.51 -1.33 -9.94
N HIS A 272 11.99 -2.51 -10.33
CA HIS A 272 12.40 -3.79 -9.73
C HIS A 272 13.89 -4.08 -9.91
N LEU A 273 14.48 -3.75 -11.07
CA LEU A 273 15.90 -3.94 -11.32
C LEU A 273 16.77 -3.07 -10.41
N ILE A 274 16.38 -1.81 -10.20
CA ILE A 274 17.03 -0.92 -9.22
C ILE A 274 16.95 -1.54 -7.83
N ALA A 275 15.74 -1.90 -7.38
CA ALA A 275 15.52 -2.44 -6.05
C ALA A 275 16.25 -3.76 -5.80
N TYR A 276 16.31 -4.65 -6.78
CA TYR A 276 17.00 -5.93 -6.67
C TYR A 276 18.52 -5.78 -6.53
N LEU A 277 19.13 -4.92 -7.34
CA LEU A 277 20.57 -4.64 -7.24
C LEU A 277 20.93 -3.91 -5.95
N ALA A 278 20.08 -2.97 -5.53
CA ALA A 278 20.27 -2.20 -4.32
C ALA A 278 20.11 -3.07 -3.06
N TRP A 279 19.13 -3.98 -3.03
CA TRP A 279 19.00 -4.96 -1.96
C TRP A 279 20.23 -5.87 -1.83
N LEU A 280 20.84 -6.26 -2.95
CA LEU A 280 22.05 -7.08 -3.00
C LEU A 280 23.34 -6.23 -2.98
N GLN A 281 23.32 -5.05 -2.36
CA GLN A 281 24.49 -4.19 -2.24
C GLN A 281 25.67 -4.97 -1.62
N GLY A 282 26.85 -4.85 -2.23
CA GLY A 282 28.06 -5.58 -1.82
C GLY A 282 28.21 -6.96 -2.47
N GLU A 283 27.19 -7.45 -3.18
CA GLU A 283 27.22 -8.72 -3.89
C GLU A 283 27.28 -8.56 -5.41
N SER A 284 27.78 -9.60 -6.08
CA SER A 284 27.82 -9.67 -7.55
C SER A 284 26.81 -10.69 -8.07
N VAL A 285 25.83 -10.20 -8.82
CA VAL A 285 24.67 -10.95 -9.29
C VAL A 285 24.87 -11.37 -10.73
N LYS A 286 24.54 -12.62 -11.09
CA LYS A 286 24.65 -13.06 -12.49
C LYS A 286 23.55 -12.42 -13.33
N LEU A 287 23.87 -12.15 -14.59
CA LEU A 287 22.89 -11.67 -15.57
C LEU A 287 21.67 -12.59 -15.68
N ASP A 288 21.89 -13.90 -15.69
CA ASP A 288 20.80 -14.88 -15.83
C ASP A 288 19.88 -14.84 -14.61
N ASP A 289 20.42 -14.70 -13.39
CA ASP A 289 19.62 -14.57 -12.17
C ASP A 289 18.76 -13.30 -12.21
N MET A 290 19.30 -12.16 -12.65
CA MET A 290 18.51 -10.93 -12.81
C MET A 290 17.39 -11.07 -13.86
N ARG A 291 17.69 -11.72 -14.99
CA ARG A 291 16.68 -11.99 -16.03
C ARG A 291 15.56 -12.84 -15.46
N THR A 292 15.90 -13.93 -14.78
CA THR A 292 14.92 -14.85 -14.17
C THR A 292 14.10 -14.18 -13.06
N HIS A 293 14.75 -13.50 -12.11
CA HIS A 293 14.06 -12.98 -10.92
C HIS A 293 13.24 -11.70 -11.19
N ILE A 294 13.66 -10.86 -12.14
CA ILE A 294 12.97 -9.59 -12.41
C ILE A 294 12.07 -9.72 -13.62
N PHE A 295 12.56 -10.26 -14.73
CA PHE A 295 11.85 -10.31 -16.01
C PHE A 295 11.07 -11.63 -16.21
N GLY A 296 11.29 -12.61 -15.33
CA GLY A 296 10.61 -13.89 -15.33
C GLY A 296 11.34 -14.96 -16.17
N ALA A 297 11.11 -16.23 -15.82
CA ALA A 297 11.54 -17.40 -16.58
C ALA A 297 10.39 -18.01 -17.41
N GLY A 298 9.37 -17.21 -17.77
CA GLY A 298 8.22 -17.67 -18.55
C GLY A 298 8.59 -18.10 -19.97
N GLU A 299 7.60 -18.52 -20.77
CA GLU A 299 7.74 -18.90 -22.20
C GLU A 299 8.25 -17.77 -23.11
N ALA A 300 8.56 -16.60 -22.55
CA ALA A 300 9.13 -15.47 -23.27
C ALA A 300 10.48 -15.85 -23.88
N ASP A 301 10.67 -15.49 -25.15
CA ASP A 301 11.92 -15.72 -25.85
C ASP A 301 13.07 -15.00 -25.12
N THR A 302 14.20 -15.69 -25.00
CA THR A 302 15.43 -15.18 -24.38
C THR A 302 15.87 -13.84 -24.96
N GLU A 303 15.61 -13.61 -26.25
CA GLU A 303 15.89 -12.33 -26.91
C GLU A 303 15.00 -11.20 -26.40
N GLN A 304 13.72 -11.45 -26.16
CA GLN A 304 12.78 -10.45 -25.62
C GLN A 304 13.18 -10.04 -24.21
N VAL A 305 13.53 -11.01 -23.36
CA VAL A 305 14.00 -10.75 -22.00
C VAL A 305 15.29 -9.92 -22.02
N GLN A 306 16.21 -10.23 -22.93
CA GLN A 306 17.44 -9.46 -23.09
C GLN A 306 17.19 -8.03 -23.59
N ASN A 307 16.24 -7.85 -24.52
CA ASN A 307 15.84 -6.54 -25.01
C ASN A 307 15.17 -5.70 -23.92
N ALA A 308 14.30 -6.31 -23.11
CA ALA A 308 13.66 -5.67 -21.96
C ALA A 308 14.71 -5.23 -20.93
N PHE A 309 15.65 -6.12 -20.57
CA PHE A 309 16.75 -5.80 -19.65
C PHE A 309 17.61 -4.65 -20.18
N SER A 310 17.98 -4.68 -21.47
CA SER A 310 18.79 -3.63 -22.09
C SER A 310 18.05 -2.29 -22.14
N THR A 311 16.74 -2.32 -22.40
CA THR A 311 15.86 -1.15 -22.36
C THR A 311 15.78 -0.57 -20.96
N ALA A 312 15.59 -1.42 -19.93
CA ALA A 312 15.61 -1.01 -18.51
C ALA A 312 16.88 -0.24 -18.17
N LYS A 313 18.04 -0.81 -18.51
CA LYS A 313 19.34 -0.19 -18.25
C LYS A 313 19.49 1.16 -18.95
N ARG A 314 19.09 1.23 -20.22
CA ARG A 314 19.17 2.47 -21.00
C ARG A 314 18.29 3.55 -20.40
N ASP A 315 17.07 3.21 -20.00
CA ASP A 315 16.13 4.17 -19.43
C ASP A 315 16.61 4.67 -18.06
N ILE A 316 17.14 3.78 -17.22
CA ILE A 316 17.73 4.17 -15.92
C ILE A 316 18.92 5.11 -16.11
N ARG A 317 19.87 4.77 -17.00
CA ARG A 317 21.01 5.64 -17.31
C ARG A 317 20.57 6.99 -17.82
N ARG A 318 19.58 7.04 -18.71
CA ARG A 318 19.00 8.31 -19.19
C ARG A 318 18.50 9.18 -18.04
N ARG A 319 17.92 8.61 -16.97
CA ARG A 319 17.48 9.39 -15.80
C ARG A 319 18.63 9.90 -14.96
N ILE A 320 19.69 9.10 -14.82
CA ILE A 320 20.91 9.51 -14.15
C ILE A 320 21.57 10.64 -14.94
N ASP A 321 21.75 10.47 -16.25
CA ASP A 321 22.33 11.47 -17.15
C ASP A 321 21.56 12.79 -17.10
N GLN A 322 20.22 12.75 -17.06
CA GLN A 322 19.37 13.94 -16.90
C GLN A 322 19.61 14.66 -15.57
N ALA A 323 19.76 13.91 -14.47
CA ALA A 323 20.05 14.49 -13.16
C ALA A 323 21.48 15.05 -13.10
N VAL A 324 22.44 14.37 -13.74
CA VAL A 324 23.84 14.83 -13.86
C VAL A 324 23.91 16.09 -14.71
N GLU A 325 23.20 16.16 -15.82
CA GLU A 325 23.11 17.35 -16.67
C GLU A 325 22.50 18.52 -15.89
N GLN A 326 21.39 18.29 -15.17
CA GLN A 326 20.79 19.31 -14.30
C GLN A 326 21.78 19.81 -13.24
N ALA A 327 22.47 18.89 -12.55
CA ALA A 327 23.48 19.24 -11.56
C ALA A 327 24.66 20.00 -12.18
N THR A 328 25.08 19.61 -13.40
CA THR A 328 26.19 20.22 -14.13
C THR A 328 25.83 21.61 -14.65
N ILE A 329 24.59 21.85 -15.09
CA ILE A 329 24.13 23.18 -15.49
C ILE A 329 24.16 24.14 -14.30
N GLU A 330 23.66 23.72 -13.14
CA GLU A 330 23.70 24.53 -11.91
C GLU A 330 25.12 24.71 -11.37
N ALA A 331 25.99 23.73 -11.59
CA ALA A 331 27.39 23.77 -11.16
C ALA A 331 28.32 24.48 -12.15
N GLY A 332 27.96 24.51 -13.43
CA GLY A 332 28.75 25.06 -14.54
C GLY A 332 28.95 26.57 -14.45
N GLU A 333 28.13 27.27 -13.66
CA GLU A 333 28.40 28.64 -13.22
C GLU A 333 29.72 28.78 -12.44
N GLN A 334 30.26 27.67 -11.91
CA GLN A 334 31.44 27.64 -11.04
C GLN A 334 32.68 27.00 -11.70
N GLY A 335 32.57 26.43 -12.91
CA GLY A 335 33.71 25.97 -13.71
C GLY A 335 34.51 24.77 -13.16
N VAL A 336 33.95 23.98 -12.26
CA VAL A 336 34.60 22.80 -11.65
C VAL A 336 33.92 21.51 -12.12
N GLN A 337 34.70 20.51 -12.54
CA GLN A 337 34.18 19.16 -12.78
C GLN A 337 33.85 18.52 -11.43
N ILE A 338 32.56 18.35 -11.15
CA ILE A 338 32.06 18.04 -9.82
C ILE A 338 31.57 16.58 -9.70
N LEU A 339 31.33 15.91 -10.82
CA LEU A 339 30.86 14.52 -10.90
C LEU A 339 31.72 13.71 -11.88
N PRO A 340 31.88 12.39 -11.66
CA PRO A 340 32.49 11.49 -12.64
C PRO A 340 31.68 11.41 -13.94
N ASP A 341 32.36 11.33 -15.09
CA ASP A 341 31.73 11.28 -16.42
C ASP A 341 31.01 9.94 -16.71
N ASP A 342 31.30 8.88 -15.95
CA ASP A 342 30.82 7.52 -16.16
C ASP A 342 29.92 6.99 -15.03
N LEU A 343 29.15 7.89 -14.41
CA LEU A 343 28.22 7.55 -13.33
C LEU A 343 27.16 6.53 -13.79
N ASP A 344 27.18 5.33 -13.22
CA ASP A 344 26.25 4.25 -13.57
C ASP A 344 25.94 3.40 -12.33
N ILE A 345 24.72 2.86 -12.21
CA ILE A 345 24.41 1.91 -11.13
C ILE A 345 24.78 0.46 -11.49
N PHE A 346 25.21 0.20 -12.72
CA PHE A 346 25.53 -1.15 -13.23
C PHE A 346 27.04 -1.37 -13.37
N MET A 347 27.73 -1.68 -12.28
CA MET A 347 29.13 -2.08 -12.36
C MET A 347 29.25 -3.51 -12.94
N LYS A 348 29.88 -3.63 -14.11
CA LYS A 348 30.08 -4.92 -14.76
C LYS A 348 31.30 -5.63 -14.18
N ALA A 349 31.05 -6.66 -13.38
CA ALA A 349 32.10 -7.54 -12.86
C ALA A 349 32.48 -8.63 -13.88
N LYS A 350 33.54 -9.40 -13.57
CA LYS A 350 33.94 -10.57 -14.36
C LYS A 350 32.80 -11.58 -14.46
N ASN A 351 32.77 -12.37 -15.53
CA ASN A 351 31.82 -13.48 -15.75
C ASN A 351 30.34 -13.06 -15.87
N ARG A 352 30.05 -11.96 -16.58
CA ARG A 352 28.67 -11.47 -16.83
C ARG A 352 27.90 -11.21 -15.52
N LYS A 353 28.60 -10.75 -14.50
CA LYS A 353 28.00 -10.35 -13.24
C LYS A 353 27.85 -8.83 -13.17
N TYR A 354 26.87 -8.39 -12.41
CA TYR A 354 26.59 -7.00 -12.12
C TYR A 354 26.57 -6.81 -10.61
N SER A 355 27.08 -5.67 -10.17
CA SER A 355 27.04 -5.25 -8.77
C SER A 355 26.74 -3.77 -8.72
N LEU A 356 26.23 -3.32 -7.58
CA LEU A 356 26.12 -1.91 -7.30
C LEU A 356 27.55 -1.33 -7.08
N PRO A 357 27.96 -0.25 -7.77
CA PRO A 357 29.27 0.37 -7.54
C PRO A 357 29.40 0.99 -6.14
N GLU A 358 30.65 1.18 -5.69
CA GLU A 358 30.95 1.68 -4.34
C GLU A 358 30.47 3.12 -4.08
N TYR A 359 30.34 3.94 -5.13
CA TYR A 359 29.78 5.29 -5.05
C TYR A 359 28.25 5.35 -4.97
N CYS A 360 27.58 4.20 -5.04
CA CYS A 360 26.14 4.06 -4.84
C CYS A 360 25.88 3.47 -3.45
N ARG A 361 24.91 4.01 -2.72
CA ARG A 361 24.60 3.56 -1.36
C ARG A 361 23.12 3.44 -1.11
N VAL A 362 22.70 2.32 -0.52
CA VAL A 362 21.37 2.17 0.06
C VAL A 362 21.37 2.76 1.46
N ILE A 363 20.58 3.80 1.68
CA ILE A 363 20.66 4.63 2.89
C ILE A 363 19.72 4.15 4.00
N ASP A 364 18.50 3.82 3.64
CA ASP A 364 17.42 3.55 4.59
C ASP A 364 17.50 2.12 5.15
N LEU A 365 17.75 1.14 4.29
CA LEU A 365 17.88 -0.25 4.70
C LEU A 365 19.04 -0.43 5.69
N ALA A 366 20.23 0.05 5.33
CA ALA A 366 21.42 -0.02 6.19
C ALA A 366 21.19 0.65 7.56
N PHE A 367 20.48 1.78 7.59
CA PHE A 367 20.11 2.47 8.82
C PHE A 367 19.18 1.63 9.70
N ILE A 368 18.09 1.10 9.13
CA ILE A 368 17.13 0.26 9.87
C ILE A 368 17.82 -1.01 10.38
N GLU A 369 18.66 -1.65 9.58
CA GLU A 369 19.41 -2.84 10.02
C GLU A 369 20.35 -2.51 11.19
N GLN A 370 21.10 -1.42 11.10
CA GLN A 370 22.01 -1.01 12.18
C GLN A 370 21.26 -0.79 13.49
N LYS A 371 20.17 -0.02 13.48
CA LYS A 371 19.36 0.23 14.68
C LYS A 371 18.66 -1.04 15.15
N GLY A 372 18.16 -1.85 14.22
CA GLY A 372 17.53 -3.14 14.50
C GLY A 372 18.45 -4.13 15.20
N GLN A 373 19.72 -4.20 14.79
CA GLN A 373 20.74 -5.03 15.42
C GLN A 373 21.06 -4.57 16.85
N ILE A 374 21.14 -3.26 17.10
CA ILE A 374 21.32 -2.72 18.46
C ILE A 374 20.18 -3.19 19.38
N ILE A 375 18.94 -3.15 18.89
CA ILE A 375 17.76 -3.56 19.64
C ILE A 375 17.78 -5.08 19.90
N GLN A 376 18.02 -5.89 18.87
CA GLN A 376 18.09 -7.35 18.99
C GLN A 376 19.21 -7.84 19.92
N GLN A 377 20.40 -7.24 19.84
CA GLN A 377 21.52 -7.60 20.71
C GLN A 377 21.21 -7.29 22.19
N ALA A 378 20.38 -6.27 22.44
CA ALA A 378 19.96 -5.91 23.78
C ALA A 378 18.80 -6.75 24.33
N GLU A 379 18.15 -7.60 23.53
CA GLU A 379 16.97 -8.39 23.92
C GLU A 379 17.24 -9.22 25.18
N LYS A 380 18.33 -9.99 25.20
CA LYS A 380 18.73 -10.80 26.37
C LYS A 380 18.96 -9.95 27.62
N LEU A 381 19.53 -8.75 27.46
CA LEU A 381 19.77 -7.83 28.58
C LEU A 381 18.45 -7.25 29.10
N ILE A 382 17.51 -6.94 28.20
CA ILE A 382 16.18 -6.42 28.56
C ILE A 382 15.38 -7.48 29.31
N GLU A 383 15.42 -8.73 28.83
CA GLU A 383 14.79 -9.88 29.50
C GLU A 383 15.32 -10.07 30.93
N GLN A 384 16.64 -9.96 31.12
CA GLN A 384 17.27 -10.11 32.44
C GLN A 384 16.99 -8.94 33.38
N THR A 385 17.14 -7.71 32.88
CA THR A 385 17.07 -6.50 33.73
C THR A 385 15.65 -6.01 33.95
N LYS A 386 14.65 -6.59 33.27
CA LYS A 386 13.31 -6.03 33.31
C LYS A 386 13.15 -4.87 32.34
N SER A 387 14.22 -4.17 31.95
CA SER A 387 14.23 -2.73 31.61
C SER A 387 14.89 -2.44 30.28
N VAL A 388 14.39 -1.42 29.59
CA VAL A 388 14.95 -0.96 28.30
C VAL A 388 16.03 0.11 28.58
N PRO A 389 17.30 -0.12 28.21
CA PRO A 389 18.35 0.89 28.35
C PRO A 389 18.12 2.12 27.47
N GLN A 390 18.66 3.28 27.87
CA GLN A 390 18.52 4.54 27.14
C GLN A 390 19.03 4.44 25.68
N TYR A 391 20.19 3.82 25.46
CA TYR A 391 20.74 3.66 24.11
C TYR A 391 19.84 2.80 23.19
N VAL A 392 19.10 1.83 23.75
CA VAL A 392 18.12 1.02 23.01
C VAL A 392 16.91 1.88 22.68
N LYS A 393 16.40 2.64 23.64
CA LYS A 393 15.30 3.59 23.42
C LYS A 393 15.67 4.56 22.30
N ASP A 394 16.87 5.13 22.31
CA ASP A 394 17.30 6.08 21.27
C ASP A 394 17.42 5.41 19.90
N ALA A 395 17.86 4.14 19.85
CA ALA A 395 17.82 3.35 18.63
C ALA A 395 16.38 3.08 18.15
N CYS A 396 15.45 2.78 19.06
CA CYS A 396 14.02 2.59 18.75
C CYS A 396 13.41 3.86 18.16
N ASP A 397 13.58 5.01 18.84
CA ASP A 397 13.03 6.30 18.37
C ASP A 397 13.61 6.68 17.00
N ALA A 398 14.91 6.47 16.78
CA ALA A 398 15.55 6.72 15.50
C ALA A 398 14.99 5.82 14.38
N LEU A 399 14.81 4.53 14.66
CA LEU A 399 14.24 3.56 13.71
C LEU A 399 12.79 3.91 13.37
N ILE A 400 11.95 4.18 14.38
CA ILE A 400 10.54 4.53 14.21
C ILE A 400 10.37 5.81 13.39
N LYS A 401 11.27 6.78 13.56
CA LYS A 401 11.27 8.05 12.82
C LYS A 401 11.56 7.86 11.33
N VAL A 402 12.46 6.93 10.98
CA VAL A 402 12.91 6.70 9.59
C VAL A 402 12.02 5.70 8.84
N TYR A 403 11.36 4.78 9.53
CA TYR A 403 10.54 3.75 8.90
C TYR A 403 9.29 4.33 8.20
N GLN A 404 9.30 4.37 6.86
CA GLN A 404 8.18 4.90 6.07
C GLN A 404 7.14 3.84 5.68
N GLY A 405 7.54 2.58 5.58
CA GLY A 405 6.72 1.47 5.09
C GLY A 405 7.58 0.27 4.73
N ASP A 406 6.93 -0.74 4.17
CA ASP A 406 7.59 -2.02 3.88
C ASP A 406 8.46 -1.93 2.62
N PHE A 407 9.38 -2.88 2.44
CA PHE A 407 10.30 -2.87 1.30
C PHE A 407 9.52 -2.85 -0.03
N ILE A 408 9.73 -1.78 -0.82
CA ILE A 408 9.10 -1.49 -2.11
C ILE A 408 7.57 -1.64 -2.14
N GLU A 409 6.89 -1.39 -1.00
CA GLU A 409 5.44 -1.53 -0.81
C GLU A 409 4.61 -0.98 -1.98
N ASP A 410 4.88 0.26 -2.39
CA ASP A 410 4.13 0.95 -3.43
C ASP A 410 4.33 0.29 -4.80
N LEU A 411 5.56 -0.15 -5.11
CA LEU A 411 5.87 -0.84 -6.37
C LEU A 411 5.14 -2.18 -6.46
N LEU A 412 5.07 -2.94 -5.36
CA LEU A 412 4.32 -4.19 -5.32
C LEU A 412 2.81 -3.95 -5.45
N ALA A 413 2.31 -2.84 -4.90
CA ALA A 413 0.89 -2.46 -4.96
C ALA A 413 0.45 -2.03 -6.36
N GLU A 414 1.34 -1.36 -7.11
CA GLU A 414 1.09 -0.92 -8.49
C GLU A 414 0.99 -2.09 -9.48
N ASP A 415 1.85 -3.10 -9.35
CA ASP A 415 1.97 -4.21 -10.30
C ASP A 415 2.11 -5.57 -9.59
N PRO A 416 1.01 -6.07 -8.98
CA PRO A 416 1.04 -7.30 -8.19
C PRO A 416 1.31 -8.56 -9.04
N ASP A 417 1.02 -8.51 -10.34
CA ASP A 417 1.13 -9.65 -11.26
C ASP A 417 2.52 -9.74 -11.91
N ALA A 418 3.30 -8.66 -11.93
CA ALA A 418 4.70 -8.69 -12.40
C ALA A 418 5.61 -9.61 -11.58
N ILE A 419 5.12 -10.17 -10.48
CA ILE A 419 5.91 -10.79 -9.43
C ILE A 419 5.54 -12.28 -9.30
N ASP A 420 4.66 -12.78 -10.19
CA ASP A 420 4.28 -14.18 -10.26
C ASP A 420 5.38 -15.07 -10.89
N PRO A 421 5.62 -16.28 -10.34
CA PRO A 421 4.98 -16.85 -9.16
C PRO A 421 5.51 -16.26 -7.84
N TRP A 422 4.60 -15.65 -7.05
CA TRP A 422 4.94 -14.93 -5.82
C TRP A 422 5.70 -15.78 -4.78
N VAL A 423 5.50 -17.10 -4.78
CA VAL A 423 6.11 -18.02 -3.82
C VAL A 423 7.64 -18.02 -3.92
N GLN A 424 8.18 -17.86 -5.13
CA GLN A 424 9.61 -17.88 -5.42
C GLN A 424 10.19 -16.49 -5.65
N ASN A 425 9.43 -15.44 -5.31
CA ASN A 425 9.85 -14.09 -5.62
C ASN A 425 10.94 -13.59 -4.67
N TRP A 426 11.95 -12.94 -5.24
CA TRP A 426 13.07 -12.36 -4.52
C TRP A 426 12.65 -11.28 -3.51
N ALA A 427 11.56 -10.55 -3.77
CA ALA A 427 11.10 -9.45 -2.91
C ALA A 427 10.39 -9.94 -1.63
N ARG A 428 10.07 -11.23 -1.53
CA ARG A 428 9.31 -11.80 -0.41
C ARG A 428 10.07 -11.75 0.91
N GLU A 429 11.35 -12.12 0.89
CA GLU A 429 12.20 -12.07 2.09
C GLU A 429 12.39 -10.64 2.61
N PRO A 430 12.85 -9.66 1.80
CA PRO A 430 13.06 -8.30 2.29
C PRO A 430 11.77 -7.57 2.68
N LEU A 431 10.60 -7.98 2.16
CA LEU A 431 9.33 -7.31 2.46
C LEU A 431 9.05 -7.17 3.96
N THR A 432 9.15 -8.27 4.70
CA THR A 432 8.77 -8.30 6.13
C THR A 432 9.95 -8.12 7.07
N ARG A 433 11.19 -8.32 6.61
CA ARG A 433 12.41 -8.22 7.42
C ARG A 433 12.53 -6.85 8.12
N TYR A 434 12.32 -5.77 7.37
CA TYR A 434 12.41 -4.41 7.91
C TYR A 434 11.24 -4.05 8.82
N ARG A 435 10.06 -4.61 8.52
CA ARG A 435 8.88 -4.51 9.39
C ARG A 435 9.15 -5.16 10.74
N ASP A 436 9.83 -6.30 10.79
CA ASP A 436 10.14 -6.96 12.07
C ASP A 436 10.97 -6.06 12.99
N TYR A 437 11.99 -5.39 12.45
CA TYR A 437 12.78 -4.42 13.21
C TYR A 437 11.93 -3.25 13.72
N TYR A 438 11.01 -2.76 12.87
CA TYR A 438 10.08 -1.70 13.25
C TYR A 438 9.11 -2.12 14.36
N LEU A 439 8.55 -3.34 14.28
CA LEU A 439 7.67 -3.88 15.32
C LEU A 439 8.40 -4.06 16.65
N LEU A 440 9.65 -4.53 16.61
CA LEU A 440 10.49 -4.65 17.78
C LEU A 440 10.81 -3.28 18.41
N ALA A 441 11.09 -2.28 17.57
CA ALA A 441 11.30 -0.91 18.03
C ALA A 441 10.05 -0.34 18.72
N LEU A 442 8.85 -0.51 18.14
CA LEU A 442 7.60 -0.08 18.75
C LEU A 442 7.33 -0.78 20.09
N LEU A 443 7.61 -2.09 20.17
CA LEU A 443 7.45 -2.86 21.39
C LEU A 443 8.32 -2.30 22.52
N TYR A 444 9.62 -2.14 22.30
CA TYR A 444 10.53 -1.68 23.35
C TYR A 444 10.39 -0.18 23.64
N ALA A 445 10.05 0.64 22.65
CA ALA A 445 9.70 2.04 22.87
C ALA A 445 8.45 2.18 23.76
N GLY A 446 7.45 1.31 23.58
CA GLY A 446 6.29 1.21 24.45
C GLY A 446 6.66 0.75 25.86
N GLU A 447 7.48 -0.31 25.99
CA GLU A 447 7.92 -0.83 27.30
C GLU A 447 8.74 0.19 28.10
N TYR A 448 9.61 0.95 27.44
CA TYR A 448 10.36 2.04 28.06
C TYR A 448 9.43 3.09 28.67
N ARG A 449 8.45 3.57 27.89
CA ARG A 449 7.49 4.60 28.35
C ARG A 449 6.55 4.07 29.43
N ARG A 450 6.11 2.81 29.33
CA ARG A 450 5.28 2.14 30.34
C ARG A 450 5.99 2.09 31.68
N LYS A 451 7.29 1.78 31.69
CA LYS A 451 8.11 1.77 32.91
C LYS A 451 8.32 3.16 33.51
N ALA A 452 8.38 4.18 32.67
CA ALA A 452 8.39 5.58 33.11
C ALA A 452 7.02 6.09 33.58
N ALA A 453 6.02 5.20 33.76
CA ALA A 453 4.64 5.52 34.09
C ALA A 453 3.93 6.46 33.08
N ASN A 454 4.48 6.60 31.88
CA ASN A 454 3.85 7.32 30.78
C ASN A 454 2.99 6.34 29.95
N TYR A 455 1.86 5.94 30.55
CA TYR A 455 0.98 4.91 30.01
C TYR A 455 0.25 5.32 28.73
N ALA A 456 -0.09 6.61 28.57
CA ALA A 456 -0.77 7.10 27.38
C ALA A 456 0.11 6.90 26.15
N ASP A 457 1.34 7.45 26.17
CA ASP A 457 2.28 7.28 25.07
C ASP A 457 2.61 5.81 24.85
N ALA A 458 2.88 5.05 25.92
CA ALA A 458 3.15 3.61 25.80
C ALA A 458 2.03 2.87 25.05
N ALA A 459 0.78 3.18 25.38
CA ALA A 459 -0.39 2.59 24.72
C ALA A 459 -0.47 2.94 23.23
N GLU A 460 -0.08 4.16 22.84
CA GLU A 460 0.00 4.56 21.43
C GLU A 460 1.04 3.74 20.66
N PHE A 461 2.24 3.55 21.21
CA PHE A 461 3.27 2.72 20.56
C PHE A 461 2.81 1.26 20.40
N PHE A 462 2.20 0.69 21.44
CA PHE A 462 1.65 -0.65 21.39
C PHE A 462 0.50 -0.78 20.39
N ALA A 463 -0.44 0.16 20.37
CA ALA A 463 -1.55 0.16 19.41
C ALA A 463 -1.03 0.29 17.97
N LYS A 464 -0.07 1.20 17.73
CA LYS A 464 0.59 1.37 16.42
C LYS A 464 1.26 0.08 15.97
N GLY A 465 1.94 -0.62 16.89
CA GLY A 465 2.60 -1.88 16.59
C GLY A 465 1.63 -3.02 16.29
N ALA A 466 0.52 -3.09 17.05
CA ALA A 466 -0.55 -4.06 16.78
C ALA A 466 -1.14 -3.91 15.37
N MET A 467 -1.45 -2.68 14.98
CA MET A 467 -1.99 -2.37 13.65
C MET A 467 -0.96 -2.62 12.54
N ALA A 468 0.32 -2.32 12.80
CA ALA A 468 1.40 -2.53 11.83
C ALA A 468 1.77 -4.01 11.64
N ALA A 469 1.65 -4.84 12.69
CA ALA A 469 1.97 -6.26 12.59
C ALA A 469 1.00 -6.99 11.67
N CYS A 470 -0.29 -6.71 11.81
CA CYS A 470 -1.34 -7.36 11.03
C CYS A 470 -1.79 -6.50 9.84
N LYS A 471 -0.95 -5.55 9.38
CA LYS A 471 -1.30 -4.61 8.31
C LYS A 471 -1.88 -5.40 7.12
N PHE A 472 -3.03 -4.93 6.65
CA PHE A 472 -3.73 -5.49 5.49
C PHE A 472 -4.09 -4.36 4.52
N ARG A 473 -3.24 -4.16 3.53
CA ARG A 473 -3.37 -3.26 2.41
C ARG A 473 -3.32 -4.08 1.13
N ASN A 474 -4.44 -4.02 0.41
CA ASN A 474 -4.56 -4.47 -0.98
C ASN A 474 -4.26 -5.97 -1.20
N LYS A 475 -4.27 -6.40 -2.47
CA LYS A 475 -4.10 -7.80 -2.88
C LYS A 475 -2.69 -8.36 -2.64
N VAL A 476 -1.73 -7.52 -2.27
CA VAL A 476 -0.29 -7.84 -2.19
C VAL A 476 0.05 -8.51 -0.87
N GLU A 477 -0.30 -7.90 0.26
CA GLU A 477 0.13 -8.36 1.58
C GLU A 477 -0.22 -9.83 1.90
N PRO A 478 -1.44 -10.35 1.63
CA PRO A 478 -1.71 -11.77 1.88
C PRO A 478 -0.92 -12.74 1.00
N ARG A 479 -0.32 -12.28 -0.12
CA ARG A 479 0.56 -13.11 -0.96
C ARG A 479 1.98 -13.10 -0.42
N PHE A 480 2.52 -11.94 -0.05
CA PHE A 480 3.95 -11.83 0.29
C PHE A 480 4.24 -12.02 1.77
N ASP A 481 3.32 -11.65 2.66
CA ASP A 481 3.51 -11.76 4.09
C ASP A 481 3.18 -13.18 4.58
N THR A 482 4.22 -13.97 4.82
CA THR A 482 4.08 -15.34 5.35
C THR A 482 3.91 -15.40 6.85
N LYS A 483 4.02 -14.26 7.53
CA LYS A 483 3.98 -14.15 8.98
C LYS A 483 2.58 -13.83 9.48
N VAL A 484 1.67 -13.53 8.56
CA VAL A 484 0.25 -13.31 8.80
C VAL A 484 -0.56 -14.49 8.22
N TYR A 485 -0.82 -15.50 9.05
CA TYR A 485 -1.70 -16.60 8.68
C TYR A 485 -2.59 -17.01 9.85
N PHE A 486 -3.77 -17.51 9.50
CA PHE A 486 -4.73 -18.09 10.42
C PHE A 486 -4.89 -19.57 10.07
N SER A 487 -4.65 -20.42 11.05
CA SER A 487 -4.92 -21.85 10.95
C SER A 487 -6.42 -22.13 10.88
N LYS A 488 -6.75 -23.34 10.40
CA LYS A 488 -8.14 -23.80 10.31
C LYS A 488 -8.85 -23.68 11.67
N PRO A 489 -10.16 -23.42 11.70
CA PRO A 489 -10.95 -23.43 12.92
C PRO A 489 -10.68 -24.68 13.76
N GLY A 490 -10.36 -24.50 15.05
CA GLY A 490 -10.10 -25.58 16.01
C GLY A 490 -8.63 -25.96 16.20
N VAL A 491 -7.71 -25.49 15.35
CA VAL A 491 -6.25 -25.55 15.59
C VAL A 491 -5.77 -24.12 15.62
N ARG A 492 -5.25 -23.61 16.73
CA ARG A 492 -4.62 -22.27 16.79
C ARG A 492 -3.11 -22.39 16.54
N ARG A 493 -2.73 -22.31 15.27
CA ARG A 493 -1.38 -21.98 14.79
C ARG A 493 -1.52 -20.69 14.00
N GLU A 494 -1.45 -19.58 14.71
CA GLU A 494 -1.44 -18.26 14.11
C GLU A 494 -0.01 -17.89 13.71
N GLY A 495 0.12 -17.00 12.74
CA GLY A 495 1.42 -16.50 12.32
C GLY A 495 2.07 -15.59 13.37
N PRO A 496 3.41 -15.45 13.37
CA PRO A 496 4.13 -14.69 14.38
C PRO A 496 3.70 -13.21 14.45
N HIS A 497 3.30 -12.59 13.33
CA HIS A 497 2.79 -11.22 13.35
C HIS A 497 1.38 -11.11 13.96
N VAL A 498 0.54 -12.13 13.78
CA VAL A 498 -0.77 -12.19 14.45
C VAL A 498 -0.60 -12.29 15.96
N ILE A 499 0.29 -13.18 16.41
CA ILE A 499 0.61 -13.36 17.83
C ILE A 499 1.19 -12.07 18.42
N LEU A 500 2.19 -11.48 17.77
CA LEU A 500 2.81 -10.24 18.24
C LEU A 500 1.80 -9.08 18.26
N GLY A 501 1.01 -8.94 17.20
CA GLY A 501 -0.03 -7.91 17.12
C GLY A 501 -1.02 -8.02 18.27
N GLU A 502 -1.44 -9.24 18.60
CA GLU A 502 -2.34 -9.48 19.73
C GLU A 502 -1.67 -9.20 21.09
N GLN A 503 -0.39 -9.55 21.24
CA GLN A 503 0.34 -9.19 22.45
C GLN A 503 0.50 -7.68 22.62
N MET A 504 0.68 -6.93 21.52
CA MET A 504 0.79 -5.48 21.56
C MET A 504 -0.57 -4.83 21.85
N ILE A 505 -1.67 -5.26 21.22
CA ILE A 505 -2.99 -4.68 21.51
C ILE A 505 -3.39 -4.89 22.97
N ARG A 506 -3.07 -6.06 23.54
CA ARG A 506 -3.30 -6.37 24.94
C ARG A 506 -2.57 -5.40 25.87
N ARG A 507 -1.30 -5.09 25.58
CA ARG A 507 -0.52 -4.09 26.32
C ARG A 507 -1.10 -2.68 26.18
N ALA A 508 -1.57 -2.31 24.98
CA ALA A 508 -2.21 -1.02 24.75
C ALA A 508 -3.48 -0.86 25.59
N ILE A 509 -4.35 -1.87 25.59
CA ILE A 509 -5.58 -1.91 26.40
C ILE A 509 -5.26 -1.80 27.88
N ALA A 510 -4.28 -2.56 28.37
CA ALA A 510 -3.89 -2.51 29.78
C ALA A 510 -3.39 -1.10 30.18
N CYS A 511 -2.59 -0.45 29.33
CA CYS A 511 -2.10 0.91 29.60
C CYS A 511 -3.23 1.95 29.57
N TYR A 512 -4.15 1.88 28.61
CA TYR A 512 -5.31 2.78 28.58
C TYR A 512 -6.29 2.53 29.75
N GLY A 513 -6.48 1.28 30.15
CA GLY A 513 -7.25 0.90 31.34
C GLY A 513 -6.65 1.49 32.61
N GLN A 514 -5.32 1.40 32.77
CA GLN A 514 -4.59 1.95 33.93
C GLN A 514 -4.80 3.45 34.14
N ILE A 515 -4.98 4.22 33.05
CA ILE A 515 -5.29 5.66 33.13
C ILE A 515 -6.80 5.96 33.11
N GLY A 516 -7.65 4.93 33.18
CA GLY A 516 -9.10 5.06 33.18
C GLY A 516 -9.71 5.51 31.85
N SER A 517 -8.97 5.44 30.73
CA SER A 517 -9.44 5.89 29.42
C SER A 517 -10.20 4.78 28.68
N THR A 518 -11.42 4.48 29.13
CA THR A 518 -12.25 3.44 28.52
C THR A 518 -12.63 3.75 27.08
N THR A 519 -12.80 5.03 26.71
CA THR A 519 -13.03 5.44 25.32
C THR A 519 -11.85 5.07 24.42
N SER A 520 -10.61 5.27 24.88
CA SER A 520 -9.41 4.84 24.14
C SER A 520 -9.33 3.33 24.02
N VAL A 521 -9.65 2.58 25.09
CA VAL A 521 -9.73 1.12 25.07
C VAL A 521 -10.69 0.62 23.99
N SER A 522 -11.95 1.08 24.01
CA SER A 522 -12.96 0.66 23.05
C SER A 522 -12.58 1.02 21.61
N ARG A 523 -12.02 2.22 21.41
CA ARG A 523 -11.59 2.67 20.07
C ARG A 523 -10.45 1.81 19.53
N VAL A 524 -9.38 1.64 20.30
CA VAL A 524 -8.17 0.94 19.85
C VAL A 524 -8.44 -0.54 19.64
N TYR A 525 -9.17 -1.20 20.55
CA TYR A 525 -9.55 -2.59 20.37
C TYR A 525 -10.52 -2.77 19.20
N GLY A 526 -11.53 -1.91 19.05
CA GLY A 526 -12.49 -1.99 17.94
C GLY A 526 -11.82 -1.86 16.57
N LEU A 527 -10.84 -0.95 16.42
CA LEU A 527 -10.06 -0.83 15.18
C LEU A 527 -9.22 -2.08 14.90
N TYR A 528 -8.57 -2.61 15.93
CA TYR A 528 -7.78 -3.84 15.80
C TYR A 528 -8.66 -5.05 15.45
N GLU A 529 -9.80 -5.22 16.12
CA GLU A 529 -10.76 -6.29 15.84
C GLU A 529 -11.27 -6.22 14.40
N GLN A 530 -11.65 -5.04 13.91
CA GLN A 530 -12.06 -4.85 12.53
C GLN A 530 -10.97 -5.29 11.54
N GLN A 531 -9.72 -4.89 11.79
CA GLN A 531 -8.59 -5.29 10.96
C GLN A 531 -8.41 -6.81 10.97
N MET A 532 -8.39 -7.44 12.14
CA MET A 532 -8.23 -8.88 12.28
C MET A 532 -9.37 -9.67 11.62
N LEU A 533 -10.61 -9.19 11.71
CA LEU A 533 -11.75 -9.77 10.99
C LEU A 533 -11.58 -9.66 9.47
N ILE A 534 -10.99 -8.58 8.95
CA ILE A 534 -10.68 -8.47 7.51
C ILE A 534 -9.58 -9.48 7.12
N VAL A 535 -8.45 -9.49 7.83
CA VAL A 535 -7.29 -10.33 7.48
C VAL A 535 -7.61 -11.82 7.58
N SER A 536 -8.41 -12.22 8.57
CA SER A 536 -8.80 -13.61 8.81
C SER A 536 -9.97 -14.11 7.97
N GLY A 537 -10.58 -13.27 7.14
CA GLY A 537 -11.84 -13.62 6.48
C GLY A 537 -12.99 -13.87 7.48
N ARG A 538 -13.06 -13.08 8.56
CA ARG A 538 -14.05 -13.10 9.64
C ARG A 538 -14.02 -14.33 10.53
N THR A 539 -12.87 -15.01 10.62
CA THR A 539 -12.71 -16.22 11.45
C THR A 539 -11.88 -16.00 12.70
N TRP A 540 -11.16 -14.88 12.80
CA TRP A 540 -10.37 -14.55 13.98
C TRP A 540 -11.26 -14.38 15.22
N THR A 541 -10.74 -14.84 16.34
CA THR A 541 -11.30 -14.63 17.67
C THR A 541 -10.17 -14.25 18.61
N PRO A 542 -10.36 -13.30 19.53
CA PRO A 542 -9.32 -12.91 20.47
C PRO A 542 -8.91 -14.09 21.37
N HIS A 543 -7.67 -14.05 21.82
CA HIS A 543 -7.18 -14.91 22.88
C HIS A 543 -7.96 -14.64 24.18
N PRO A 544 -8.31 -15.67 24.98
CA PRO A 544 -9.07 -15.50 26.23
C PRO A 544 -8.45 -14.48 27.18
N GLU A 545 -7.12 -14.41 27.22
CA GLU A 545 -6.39 -13.43 28.02
C GLU A 545 -6.62 -11.99 27.54
N THR A 546 -6.67 -11.77 26.22
CA THR A 546 -6.97 -10.47 25.62
C THR A 546 -8.39 -10.04 25.97
N SER A 547 -9.36 -10.96 25.88
CA SER A 547 -10.76 -10.69 26.29
C SER A 547 -10.87 -10.35 27.77
N ARG A 548 -10.17 -11.08 28.65
CA ARG A 548 -10.14 -10.80 30.09
C ARG A 548 -9.61 -9.39 30.38
N ILE A 549 -8.46 -9.04 29.78
CA ILE A 549 -7.85 -7.71 29.99
C ILE A 549 -8.73 -6.60 29.43
N LEU A 550 -9.42 -6.83 28.31
CA LEU A 550 -10.41 -5.89 27.80
C LEU A 550 -11.56 -5.68 28.77
N GLU A 551 -12.15 -6.75 29.30
CA GLU A 551 -13.20 -6.63 30.31
C GLU A 551 -12.73 -5.89 31.56
N ASP A 552 -11.54 -6.20 32.06
CA ASP A 552 -10.97 -5.57 33.25
C ASP A 552 -10.71 -4.07 33.02
N ALA A 553 -10.13 -3.72 31.87
CA ALA A 553 -9.90 -2.32 31.49
C ALA A 553 -11.21 -1.53 31.32
N LEU A 554 -12.27 -2.16 30.82
CA LEU A 554 -13.60 -1.53 30.71
C LEU A 554 -14.30 -1.40 32.07
N LYS A 555 -14.02 -2.31 33.02
CA LYS A 555 -14.54 -2.23 34.40
C LYS A 555 -13.87 -1.14 35.22
N GLN A 556 -12.63 -0.75 34.92
CA GLN A 556 -11.84 0.28 35.61
C GLN A 556 -12.36 1.74 35.48
N THR A 557 -13.66 1.94 35.22
CA THR A 557 -14.29 3.27 35.16
C THR A 557 -14.24 4.00 36.52
N GLY A 558 -13.29 4.92 36.67
CA GLY A 558 -13.36 6.18 37.44
C GLY A 558 -13.70 6.19 38.94
N ALA A 559 -14.07 5.07 39.57
CA ALA A 559 -14.55 5.06 40.97
C ALA A 559 -13.81 4.10 41.91
N TYR A 560 -13.01 3.16 41.41
CA TYR A 560 -12.29 2.21 42.26
C TYR A 560 -10.86 2.00 41.74
N GLN A 561 -9.91 2.73 42.33
CA GLN A 561 -8.51 2.36 42.28
C GLN A 561 -8.26 1.21 43.27
N PHE A 562 -7.77 0.08 42.79
CA PHE A 562 -6.78 -0.70 43.53
C PHE A 562 -5.52 -0.81 42.66
N PRO A 563 -4.33 -0.49 43.21
CA PRO A 563 -3.07 -0.78 42.55
C PRO A 563 -2.79 -2.29 42.66
N ASP A 564 -1.95 -2.78 41.76
CA ASP A 564 -1.34 -4.12 41.75
C ASP A 564 -2.11 -5.23 41.02
N THR A 565 -2.01 -5.26 39.69
CA THR A 565 -1.49 -6.43 38.92
C THR A 565 -1.49 -6.16 37.42
N ILE A 566 -0.41 -5.55 36.92
CA ILE A 566 -0.02 -5.78 35.51
C ILE A 566 0.99 -6.92 35.55
N ALA A 567 0.48 -8.16 35.54
CA ALA A 567 1.32 -9.33 35.35
C ALA A 567 1.94 -9.25 33.96
N THR A 568 3.26 -9.06 33.90
CA THR A 568 4.04 -9.31 32.68
C THR A 568 3.99 -10.81 32.38
N PRO A 569 3.91 -11.27 31.11
CA PRO A 569 3.85 -12.70 30.75
C PRO A 569 5.10 -13.53 31.11
N TYR A 570 6.00 -13.03 31.94
CA TYR A 570 7.24 -13.69 32.36
C TYR A 570 7.16 -14.32 33.77
N ASP A 571 6.00 -14.34 34.43
CA ASP A 571 5.83 -14.95 35.77
C ASP A 571 5.06 -16.29 35.73
N GLN A 572 5.21 -17.08 34.66
CA GLN A 572 4.79 -18.49 34.67
C GLN A 572 6.00 -19.43 34.67
N ASP A 573 6.74 -19.43 35.77
CA ASP A 573 7.59 -20.55 36.18
C ASP A 573 7.26 -20.90 37.64
N GLU A 574 6.06 -21.40 37.88
CA GLU A 574 5.73 -22.10 39.13
C GLU A 574 4.76 -23.27 38.86
N VAL A 575 5.28 -24.31 38.21
CA VAL A 575 4.83 -25.69 38.47
C VAL A 575 6.04 -26.62 38.33
N LEU A 576 6.63 -27.03 39.46
CA LEU A 576 7.12 -28.39 39.76
C LEU A 576 8.24 -28.38 40.83
N VAL A 577 7.88 -28.26 42.12
CA VAL A 577 8.53 -29.07 43.16
C VAL A 577 7.47 -29.45 44.20
N ASN A 578 6.83 -30.61 44.00
CA ASN A 578 6.15 -31.32 45.06
C ASN A 578 6.91 -32.62 45.29
N VAL A 579 8.02 -32.54 46.03
CA VAL A 579 8.64 -33.70 46.66
C VAL A 579 8.37 -33.56 48.15
N LYS A 580 7.26 -34.17 48.60
CA LYS A 580 7.09 -34.51 50.00
C LYS A 580 7.96 -35.73 50.29
N SER A 581 8.98 -35.51 51.11
CA SER A 581 9.61 -36.53 51.94
C SER A 581 8.60 -37.04 52.98
N ALA A 582 8.28 -38.33 52.91
CA ALA A 582 8.03 -39.23 54.04
C ALA A 582 8.15 -40.66 53.52
#